data_AF-A0A8T4SB98-F1
#
_entry.id   AF-A0A8T4SB98-F1
#
_cell.length_a   1.000
_cell.length_b   1.000
_cell.length_c   1.000
_cell.angle_alpha   90.00
_cell.angle_beta   90.00
_cell.angle_gamma   90.00
#
_symmetry.space_group_name_H-M   'P 1'
#
loop_
_entity.id
_entity.type
_entity.pdbx_description
1 polymer ?
#
loop_
_entity_poly.entity_id
_entity_poly.type
_entity_poly.pdbx_seq_one_letter_code
_entity_poly.pdbx_strand_id
1 'polypeptide(L)'
;MSQKPNIKNNLLKLEHSSIFHDWREKNKGSFLAHIFRMLDEPNKEVWQFGYYNKDDTITTFIADGESIKDAPEQEIFKEDAHILEKLDMDKAEIEFEDALDKSMELQKKEYSMHPPVKIIAILQTLGGKTVFNITMISRTMNALNFHVNASSGKIEKKSLVSIMEFAKFDNGERPSYIG
;
A
#
# COMPACT_ATOMS: atom_id res chain seq x y z
N MET A 1 15.29 -23.54 3.40
CA MET A 1 14.98 -22.39 2.53
C MET A 1 13.62 -21.87 2.96
N SER A 2 13.58 -20.78 3.71
CA SER A 2 12.30 -20.16 4.10
C SER A 2 11.65 -19.58 2.84
N GLN A 3 10.39 -19.94 2.56
CA GLN A 3 9.64 -19.31 1.48
C GLN A 3 9.58 -17.81 1.75
N LYS A 4 9.93 -16.98 0.77
CA LYS A 4 9.71 -15.53 0.84
C LYS A 4 8.20 -15.30 1.00
N PRO A 5 7.77 -14.36 1.87
CA PRO A 5 6.36 -14.06 2.06
C PRO A 5 5.74 -13.58 0.74
N ASN A 6 4.85 -14.40 0.18
CA ASN A 6 4.20 -14.13 -1.10
C ASN A 6 2.80 -13.52 -0.87
N ILE A 7 2.46 -12.46 -1.59
CA ILE A 7 1.17 -11.76 -1.48
C ILE A 7 0.01 -12.72 -1.75
N LYS A 8 0.08 -13.50 -2.83
CA LYS A 8 -0.99 -14.42 -3.25
C LYS A 8 -1.24 -15.50 -2.21
N ASN A 9 -0.19 -16.02 -1.57
CA ASN A 9 -0.33 -17.01 -0.50
C ASN A 9 -1.04 -16.41 0.72
N ASN A 10 -0.69 -15.19 1.14
CA ASN A 10 -1.34 -14.55 2.29
C ASN A 10 -2.79 -14.16 1.98
N LEU A 11 -3.09 -13.74 0.74
CA LEU A 11 -4.46 -13.50 0.30
C LEU A 11 -5.30 -14.78 0.33
N LEU A 12 -4.77 -15.89 -0.21
CA LEU A 12 -5.44 -17.19 -0.16
C LEU A 12 -5.67 -17.68 1.27
N LYS A 13 -4.71 -17.45 2.18
CA LYS A 13 -4.89 -17.76 3.62
C LYS A 13 -6.03 -16.96 4.22
N LEU A 14 -6.11 -15.67 3.93
CA LEU A 14 -7.21 -14.81 4.37
C LEU A 14 -8.55 -15.31 3.81
N GLU A 15 -8.65 -15.54 2.52
CA GLU A 15 -9.89 -15.94 1.85
C GLU A 15 -10.45 -17.29 2.33
N HIS A 16 -9.58 -18.18 2.80
CA HIS A 16 -9.97 -19.46 3.41
C HIS A 16 -10.21 -19.41 4.92
N SER A 17 -9.97 -18.26 5.56
CA SER A 17 -10.19 -18.12 7.00
C SER A 17 -11.69 -18.00 7.33
N SER A 18 -12.11 -18.57 8.46
CA SER A 18 -13.51 -18.48 8.92
C SER A 18 -13.94 -17.04 9.15
N ILE A 19 -13.05 -16.21 9.72
CA ILE A 19 -13.32 -14.79 9.97
C ILE A 19 -13.64 -14.01 8.70
N PHE A 20 -12.91 -14.29 7.61
CA PHE A 20 -13.19 -13.67 6.33
C PHE A 20 -14.49 -14.17 5.73
N HIS A 21 -14.76 -15.48 5.80
CA HIS A 21 -16.01 -16.05 5.29
C HIS A 21 -17.24 -15.46 5.99
N ASP A 22 -17.21 -15.40 7.33
CA ASP A 22 -18.29 -14.82 8.14
C ASP A 22 -18.50 -13.34 7.85
N TRP A 23 -17.41 -12.59 7.66
CA TRP A 23 -17.47 -11.19 7.27
C TRP A 23 -18.01 -11.01 5.84
N ARG A 24 -17.59 -11.87 4.89
CA ARG A 24 -17.97 -11.79 3.48
C ARG A 24 -19.45 -12.01 3.25
N GLU A 25 -20.06 -12.90 4.04
CA GLU A 25 -21.51 -13.14 3.99
C GLU A 25 -22.32 -11.91 4.42
N LYS A 26 -21.77 -11.08 5.31
CA LYS A 26 -22.42 -9.83 5.76
C LYS A 26 -22.10 -8.64 4.85
N ASN A 27 -20.94 -8.67 4.18
CA ASN A 27 -20.42 -7.59 3.36
C ASN A 27 -20.46 -7.92 1.86
N LYS A 28 -21.66 -8.30 1.39
CA LYS A 28 -21.87 -8.67 -0.01
C LYS A 28 -21.68 -7.48 -0.94
N GLY A 29 -20.68 -7.58 -1.82
CA GLY A 29 -20.32 -6.56 -2.80
C GLY A 29 -19.12 -5.70 -2.42
N SER A 30 -18.53 -5.92 -1.25
CA SER A 30 -17.21 -5.37 -0.94
C SER A 30 -16.15 -5.94 -1.89
N PHE A 31 -15.03 -5.25 -2.07
CA PHE A 31 -13.94 -5.69 -2.92
C PHE A 31 -12.58 -5.34 -2.33
N LEU A 32 -11.56 -6.15 -2.63
CA LEU A 32 -10.18 -5.86 -2.24
C LEU A 32 -9.75 -4.57 -2.96
N ALA A 33 -9.44 -3.53 -2.20
CA ALA A 33 -9.08 -2.22 -2.71
C ALA A 33 -7.56 -2.01 -2.70
N HIS A 34 -6.90 -2.49 -1.64
CA HIS A 34 -5.45 -2.39 -1.54
C HIS A 34 -4.85 -3.50 -0.67
N ILE A 35 -3.55 -3.72 -0.87
CA ILE A 35 -2.71 -4.54 0.01
C ILE A 35 -1.59 -3.65 0.51
N PHE A 36 -1.44 -3.55 1.82
CA PHE A 36 -0.50 -2.68 2.49
C PHE A 36 0.55 -3.51 3.25
N ARG A 37 1.81 -3.06 3.19
CA ARG A 37 2.90 -3.58 4.00
C ARG A 37 3.80 -2.45 4.47
N MET A 38 4.19 -2.52 5.74
CA MET A 38 5.18 -1.64 6.34
C MET A 38 6.47 -2.45 6.52
N LEU A 39 7.57 -2.00 5.94
CA LEU A 39 8.85 -2.71 6.04
C LEU A 39 9.67 -2.12 7.17
N ASP A 40 9.32 -2.51 8.38
CA ASP A 40 10.17 -2.37 9.56
C ASP A 40 10.33 -3.74 10.23
N GLU A 41 11.33 -3.86 11.11
CA GLU A 41 11.64 -5.15 11.75
C GLU A 41 10.44 -5.81 12.46
N PRO A 42 9.58 -5.09 13.21
CA PRO A 42 8.42 -5.72 13.84
C PRO A 42 7.32 -6.13 12.86
N ASN A 43 7.17 -5.46 11.71
CA ASN A 43 6.08 -5.71 10.75
C ASN A 43 6.52 -6.47 9.50
N LYS A 44 7.74 -7.01 9.46
CA LYS A 44 8.31 -7.59 8.23
C LYS A 44 7.45 -8.70 7.60
N GLU A 45 6.73 -9.49 8.39
CA GLU A 45 5.83 -10.56 7.90
C GLU A 45 4.35 -10.17 7.89
N VAL A 46 4.03 -8.92 8.26
CA VAL A 46 2.66 -8.45 8.43
C VAL A 46 2.11 -7.90 7.12
N TRP A 47 1.02 -8.48 6.64
CA TRP A 47 0.25 -8.00 5.50
C TRP A 47 -1.08 -7.45 5.95
N GLN A 48 -1.51 -6.36 5.33
CA GLN A 48 -2.83 -5.79 5.56
C GLN A 48 -3.62 -5.79 4.25
N PHE A 49 -4.84 -6.30 4.29
CA PHE A 49 -5.74 -6.40 3.14
C PHE A 49 -6.95 -5.50 3.39
N GLY A 50 -7.02 -4.39 2.67
CA GLY A 50 -8.11 -3.43 2.79
C GLY A 50 -9.21 -3.75 1.80
N TYR A 51 -10.40 -4.05 2.31
CA TYR A 51 -11.61 -4.24 1.51
C TYR A 51 -12.51 -3.02 1.60
N TYR A 52 -12.84 -2.43 0.46
CA TYR A 52 -13.80 -1.34 0.37
C TYR A 52 -15.22 -1.88 0.45
N ASN A 53 -16.05 -1.27 1.29
CA ASN A 53 -17.42 -1.63 1.56
C ASN A 53 -18.41 -0.69 0.85
N LYS A 54 -19.67 -1.13 0.76
CA LYS A 54 -20.75 -0.35 0.11
C LYS A 54 -21.16 0.90 0.86
N ASP A 55 -20.86 0.97 2.16
CA ASP A 55 -21.11 2.12 3.03
C ASP A 55 -19.92 3.10 3.04
N ASP A 56 -19.02 2.99 2.06
CA ASP A 56 -17.82 3.79 1.90
C ASP A 56 -16.83 3.66 3.07
N THR A 57 -16.85 2.53 3.78
CA THR A 57 -15.85 2.16 4.80
C THR A 57 -14.81 1.18 4.23
N ILE A 58 -13.69 1.00 4.94
CA ILE A 58 -12.71 -0.05 4.66
C ILE A 58 -12.67 -1.00 5.86
N THR A 59 -12.82 -2.29 5.60
CA THR A 59 -12.43 -3.34 6.55
C THR A 59 -11.01 -3.80 6.24
N THR A 60 -10.14 -3.76 7.24
CA THR A 60 -8.76 -4.22 7.12
C THR A 60 -8.57 -5.56 7.81
N PHE A 61 -8.03 -6.53 7.08
CA PHE A 61 -7.58 -7.80 7.63
C PHE A 61 -6.06 -7.80 7.75
N ILE A 62 -5.56 -8.25 8.90
CA ILE A 62 -4.15 -8.37 9.19
C ILE A 62 -3.78 -9.85 9.13
N ALA A 63 -2.88 -10.20 8.21
CA ALA A 63 -2.21 -11.50 8.20
C ALA A 63 -0.81 -11.33 8.81
N ASP A 64 -0.61 -11.93 9.97
CA ASP A 64 0.65 -11.93 10.71
C ASP A 64 1.09 -13.39 10.89
N GLY A 65 1.95 -13.84 9.96
CA GLY A 65 2.42 -15.22 9.87
C GLY A 65 1.30 -16.24 9.61
N GLU A 66 0.94 -16.98 10.65
CA GLU A 66 -0.15 -17.97 10.63
C GLU A 66 -1.48 -17.40 11.16
N SER A 67 -1.47 -16.21 11.76
CA SER A 67 -2.67 -15.61 12.35
C SER A 67 -3.35 -14.63 11.40
N ILE A 68 -4.67 -14.77 11.26
CA ILE A 68 -5.53 -13.78 10.61
C ILE A 68 -6.34 -13.08 11.69
N LYS A 69 -6.27 -11.75 11.72
CA LYS A 69 -7.05 -10.90 12.62
C LYS A 69 -7.81 -9.88 11.80
N ASP A 70 -9.03 -9.57 12.19
CA ASP A 70 -9.70 -8.35 11.74
C ASP A 70 -9.17 -7.17 12.56
N ALA A 71 -8.84 -6.08 11.87
CA ALA A 71 -8.70 -4.79 12.52
C ALA A 71 -10.04 -4.06 12.32
N PRO A 72 -10.89 -3.95 13.35
CA PRO A 72 -12.15 -3.26 13.23
C PRO A 72 -11.90 -1.82 12.79
N GLU A 73 -12.42 -1.50 11.61
CA GLU A 73 -12.58 -0.19 10.97
C GLU A 73 -11.58 0.90 11.37
N GLN A 74 -10.58 1.14 10.50
CA GLN A 74 -9.88 2.41 10.53
C GLN A 74 -10.69 3.43 9.72
N GLU A 75 -11.08 4.52 10.37
CA GLU A 75 -11.70 5.69 9.74
C GLU A 75 -10.92 6.10 8.49
N ILE A 76 -11.60 6.15 7.35
CA ILE A 76 -11.03 6.71 6.13
C ILE A 76 -11.03 8.24 6.30
N PHE A 77 -9.83 8.84 6.26
CA PHE A 77 -9.68 10.29 6.07
C PHE A 77 -10.26 10.67 4.69
N LYS A 78 -11.49 11.21 4.71
CA LYS A 78 -12.27 11.65 3.54
C LYS A 78 -11.76 12.93 2.85
N GLU A 79 -10.46 13.20 2.83
CA GLU A 79 -9.99 14.44 2.19
C GLU A 79 -9.59 14.29 0.72
N ASP A 80 -9.27 13.08 0.25
CA ASP A 80 -9.05 12.81 -1.18
C ASP A 80 -9.77 11.52 -1.59
N ALA A 81 -11.08 11.64 -1.85
CA ALA A 81 -11.87 10.60 -2.49
C ALA A 81 -11.45 10.42 -3.97
N HIS A 82 -10.22 9.95 -4.18
CA HIS A 82 -9.96 9.14 -5.36
C HIS A 82 -10.83 7.89 -5.21
N ILE A 83 -11.70 7.65 -6.19
CA ILE A 83 -12.55 6.46 -6.26
C ILE A 83 -11.64 5.26 -6.01
N LEU A 84 -11.81 4.58 -4.87
CA LEU A 84 -11.05 3.37 -4.59
C LEU A 84 -11.42 2.35 -5.66
N GLU A 85 -10.46 2.02 -6.51
CA GLU A 85 -10.65 1.08 -7.59
C GLU A 85 -10.45 -0.35 -7.07
N LYS A 86 -11.20 -1.30 -7.64
CA LYS A 86 -10.98 -2.71 -7.33
C LYS A 86 -9.56 -3.10 -7.70
N LEU A 87 -8.85 -3.69 -6.75
CA LEU A 87 -7.56 -4.29 -7.00
C LEU A 87 -7.73 -5.56 -7.84
N ASP A 88 -7.04 -5.59 -8.96
CA ASP A 88 -7.00 -6.71 -9.88
C ASP A 88 -5.68 -7.47 -9.69
N MET A 89 -5.75 -8.54 -8.88
CA MET A 89 -4.60 -9.37 -8.54
C MET A 89 -4.03 -10.14 -9.73
N ASP A 90 -4.83 -10.36 -10.77
CA ASP A 90 -4.39 -11.05 -11.99
C ASP A 90 -3.45 -10.18 -12.83
N LYS A 91 -3.51 -8.85 -12.66
CA LYS A 91 -2.61 -7.88 -13.30
C LYS A 91 -1.29 -7.66 -12.56
N ALA A 92 -1.13 -8.24 -11.36
CA ALA A 92 0.13 -8.21 -10.63
C ALA A 92 1.00 -9.41 -11.03
N GLU A 93 1.90 -9.17 -12.00
CA GLU A 93 2.82 -10.17 -12.54
C GLU A 93 4.17 -10.19 -11.82
N ILE A 94 4.61 -9.05 -11.27
CA ILE A 94 5.82 -8.98 -10.45
C ILE A 94 5.52 -9.15 -8.96
N GLU A 95 6.48 -9.66 -8.21
CA GLU A 95 6.36 -9.78 -6.76
C GLU A 95 6.72 -8.47 -6.05
N PHE A 96 6.33 -8.38 -4.79
CA PHE A 96 6.59 -7.24 -3.93
C PHE A 96 8.09 -6.90 -3.84
N GLU A 97 8.91 -7.93 -3.62
CA GLU A 97 10.36 -7.79 -3.48
C GLU A 97 10.98 -7.22 -4.76
N ASP A 98 10.46 -7.56 -5.95
CA ASP A 98 10.94 -7.01 -7.22
C ASP A 98 10.65 -5.50 -7.33
N ALA A 99 9.46 -5.07 -6.91
CA ALA A 99 9.08 -3.66 -6.91
C ALA A 99 9.93 -2.87 -5.89
N LEU A 100 10.17 -3.44 -4.72
CA LEU A 100 11.00 -2.86 -3.66
C LEU A 100 12.44 -2.72 -4.12
N ASP A 101 13.05 -3.78 -4.64
CA ASP A 101 14.46 -3.80 -5.05
C ASP A 101 14.71 -2.74 -6.14
N LYS A 102 13.86 -2.67 -7.16
CA LYS A 102 13.93 -1.63 -8.20
C LYS A 102 13.81 -0.22 -7.65
N SER A 103 12.92 -0.01 -6.68
CA SER A 103 12.74 1.29 -6.03
C SER A 103 13.96 1.66 -5.17
N MET A 104 14.55 0.70 -4.46
CA MET A 104 15.75 0.89 -3.65
C MET A 104 16.99 1.17 -4.50
N GLU A 105 17.14 0.48 -5.64
CA GLU A 105 18.20 0.75 -6.61
C GLU A 105 18.09 2.17 -7.18
N LEU A 106 16.89 2.58 -7.58
CA LEU A 106 16.67 3.94 -8.10
C LEU A 106 16.90 5.00 -7.02
N GLN A 107 16.43 4.77 -5.80
CA GLN A 107 16.68 5.65 -4.65
C GLN A 107 18.18 5.83 -4.42
N LYS A 108 18.97 4.74 -4.38
CA LYS A 108 20.43 4.82 -4.19
C LYS A 108 21.12 5.56 -5.33
N LYS A 109 20.63 5.42 -6.56
CA LYS A 109 21.22 6.02 -7.77
C LYS A 109 20.92 7.51 -7.87
N GLU A 110 19.67 7.91 -7.66
CA GLU A 110 19.20 9.28 -7.96
C GLU A 110 18.96 10.14 -6.71
N TYR A 111 18.79 9.50 -5.55
CA TYR A 111 18.38 10.15 -4.31
C TYR A 111 19.22 9.68 -3.11
N SER A 112 20.51 9.41 -3.31
CA SER A 112 21.44 8.90 -2.29
C SER A 112 21.51 9.77 -1.02
N MET A 113 21.26 11.07 -1.14
CA MET A 113 21.19 12.02 -0.02
C MET A 113 19.96 11.85 0.87
N HIS A 114 18.99 11.02 0.46
CA HIS A 114 17.73 10.78 1.16
C HIS A 114 17.59 9.30 1.58
N PRO A 115 18.50 8.76 2.41
CA PRO A 115 18.46 7.36 2.80
C PRO A 115 17.15 7.03 3.55
N PRO A 116 16.46 5.93 3.21
CA PRO A 116 15.20 5.55 3.84
C PRO A 116 15.39 5.16 5.30
N VAL A 117 14.46 5.56 6.16
CA VAL A 117 14.28 5.09 7.55
C VAL A 117 13.04 4.24 7.73
N LYS A 118 12.03 4.45 6.90
CA LYS A 118 10.77 3.72 6.91
C LYS A 118 10.31 3.56 5.48
N ILE A 119 9.84 2.38 5.14
CA ILE A 119 9.29 2.08 3.82
C ILE A 119 7.87 1.58 4.01
N ILE A 120 6.96 2.17 3.24
CA ILE A 120 5.56 1.80 3.17
C ILE A 120 5.30 1.41 1.73
N ALA A 121 4.57 0.32 1.53
CA ALA A 121 4.28 -0.18 0.21
C ALA A 121 2.80 -0.57 0.12
N ILE A 122 2.15 -0.09 -0.93
CA ILE A 122 0.73 -0.29 -1.18
C ILE A 122 0.55 -0.80 -2.60
N LEU A 123 0.04 -2.02 -2.75
CA LEU A 123 -0.48 -2.52 -4.02
C LEU A 123 -1.94 -2.06 -4.16
N GLN A 124 -2.23 -1.29 -5.19
CA GLN A 124 -3.54 -0.69 -5.42
C GLN A 124 -3.76 -0.45 -6.91
N THR A 125 -5.02 -0.25 -7.32
CA THR A 125 -5.34 0.23 -8.67
C THR A 125 -5.41 1.75 -8.66
N LEU A 126 -4.67 2.42 -9.55
CA LEU A 126 -4.71 3.86 -9.75
C LEU A 126 -4.85 4.19 -11.24
N GLY A 127 -5.94 4.84 -11.63
CA GLY A 127 -6.25 5.17 -13.02
C GLY A 127 -6.37 3.92 -13.89
N GLY A 128 -7.00 2.86 -13.37
CA GLY A 128 -7.16 1.57 -14.03
C GLY A 128 -5.90 0.70 -14.11
N LYS A 129 -4.79 1.14 -13.51
CA LYS A 129 -3.52 0.39 -13.49
C LYS A 129 -3.22 -0.17 -12.10
N THR A 130 -2.87 -1.46 -12.04
CA THR A 130 -2.33 -2.07 -10.82
C THR A 130 -0.89 -1.60 -10.59
N VAL A 131 -0.64 -0.98 -9.45
CA VAL A 131 0.60 -0.28 -9.12
C VAL A 131 1.04 -0.62 -7.70
N PHE A 132 2.33 -0.92 -7.53
CA PHE A 132 3.01 -0.83 -6.24
C PHE A 132 3.41 0.63 -5.99
N ASN A 133 2.71 1.31 -5.10
CA ASN A 133 3.11 2.62 -4.57
C ASN A 133 4.06 2.41 -3.40
N ILE A 134 5.35 2.70 -3.62
CA ILE A 134 6.41 2.56 -2.62
C ILE A 134 6.76 3.95 -2.10
N THR A 135 6.40 4.22 -0.85
CA THR A 135 6.75 5.45 -0.13
C THR A 135 7.93 5.19 0.80
N MET A 136 9.02 5.92 0.59
CA MET A 136 10.21 5.89 1.44
C MET A 136 10.33 7.19 2.21
N ILE A 137 10.18 7.10 3.53
CA ILE A 137 10.45 8.22 4.43
C ILE A 137 11.94 8.23 4.69
N SER A 138 12.60 9.35 4.38
CA SER A 138 14.06 9.50 4.50
C SER A 138 14.49 10.15 5.82
N ARG A 139 15.76 9.96 6.20
CA ARG A 139 16.39 10.67 7.34
C ARG A 139 16.33 12.19 7.22
N THR A 140 16.23 12.70 6.00
CA THR A 140 16.14 14.13 5.69
C THR A 140 14.73 14.69 5.76
N MET A 141 13.77 13.94 6.32
CA MET A 141 12.36 14.34 6.42
C MET A 141 11.69 14.61 5.06
N ASN A 142 12.09 13.85 4.04
CA ASN A 142 11.42 13.83 2.74
C ASN A 142 10.77 12.46 2.50
N ALA A 143 9.62 12.46 1.85
CA ALA A 143 8.94 11.28 1.34
C ALA A 143 9.25 11.10 -0.16
N LEU A 144 9.88 9.98 -0.52
CA LEU A 144 10.05 9.56 -1.90
C LEU A 144 8.95 8.58 -2.27
N ASN A 145 8.16 8.88 -3.28
CA ASN A 145 7.12 7.97 -3.77
C ASN A 145 7.51 7.44 -5.13
N PHE A 146 7.44 6.13 -5.31
CA PHE A 146 7.61 5.45 -6.58
C PHE A 146 6.34 4.69 -6.93
N HIS A 147 5.81 4.91 -8.13
CA HIS A 147 4.75 4.07 -8.67
C HIS A 147 5.38 3.05 -9.62
N VAL A 148 5.46 1.80 -9.17
CA VAL A 148 5.94 0.68 -9.97
C VAL A 148 4.73 -0.03 -10.57
N ASN A 149 4.67 -0.09 -11.90
CA ASN A 149 3.64 -0.84 -12.60
C ASN A 149 3.74 -2.34 -12.25
N ALA A 150 2.65 -2.94 -11.75
CA ALA A 150 2.70 -4.29 -11.20
C ALA A 150 2.76 -5.41 -12.25
N SER A 151 2.52 -5.12 -13.53
CA SER A 151 2.70 -6.11 -14.60
C SER A 151 4.12 -6.06 -15.18
N SER A 152 4.62 -4.86 -15.49
CA SER A 152 5.93 -4.69 -16.13
C SER A 152 7.09 -4.50 -15.15
N GLY A 153 6.80 -4.11 -13.92
CA GLY A 153 7.80 -3.66 -12.94
C GLY A 153 8.54 -2.38 -13.34
N LYS A 154 7.99 -1.58 -14.26
CA LYS A 154 8.54 -0.28 -14.65
C LYS A 154 8.12 0.80 -13.65
N ILE A 155 9.05 1.65 -13.23
CA ILE A 155 8.75 2.85 -12.45
C ILE A 155 8.11 3.89 -13.38
N GLU A 156 6.81 4.14 -13.22
CA GLU A 156 6.02 5.04 -14.06
C GLU A 156 5.95 6.47 -13.50
N LYS A 157 6.01 6.62 -12.17
CA LYS A 157 6.06 7.93 -11.50
C LYS A 157 7.07 7.92 -10.36
N LYS A 158 7.69 9.07 -10.14
CA LYS A 158 8.55 9.34 -8.99
C LYS A 158 8.28 10.75 -8.47
N SER A 159 8.23 10.93 -7.15
CA SER A 159 8.15 12.24 -6.51
C SER A 159 8.98 12.27 -5.23
N LEU A 160 9.49 13.45 -4.90
CA LEU A 160 10.18 13.76 -3.66
C LEU A 160 9.46 14.96 -3.05
N VAL A 161 8.87 14.79 -1.86
CA VAL A 161 8.12 15.84 -1.18
C VAL A 161 8.65 16.00 0.23
N SER A 162 8.82 17.24 0.69
CA SER A 162 9.22 17.48 2.07
C SER A 162 8.04 17.22 3.01
N ILE A 163 8.26 16.43 4.06
CA ILE A 163 7.21 16.17 5.06
C ILE A 163 6.82 17.48 5.78
N MET A 164 7.77 18.41 5.89
CA MET A 164 7.54 19.72 6.49
C MET A 164 6.62 20.61 5.65
N GLU A 165 6.49 20.37 4.35
CA GLU A 165 5.54 21.10 3.52
C GLU A 165 4.11 20.74 3.92
N PHE A 166 3.81 19.48 4.20
CA PHE A 166 2.49 19.05 4.68
C PHE A 166 2.13 19.66 6.04
N ALA A 167 3.09 19.76 6.97
CA ALA A 167 2.87 20.35 8.29
C ALA A 167 2.57 21.86 8.26
N LYS A 168 2.94 22.57 7.18
CA LYS A 168 2.61 23.99 7.02
C LYS A 168 1.15 24.23 6.65
N PHE A 169 0.47 23.23 6.09
CA PHE A 169 -0.91 23.35 5.62
C PHE A 169 -1.96 23.08 6.70
N ASP A 170 -1.55 22.47 7.82
CA ASP A 170 -2.40 22.28 9.00
C ASP A 170 -2.59 23.58 9.83
N ASN A 171 -1.85 24.64 9.48
CA ASN A 171 -2.01 26.00 10.04
C ASN A 171 -2.91 26.93 9.19
N GLY A 172 -3.72 26.37 8.28
CA GLY A 172 -4.86 27.09 7.70
C GLY A 172 -4.68 27.75 6.33
N GLU A 173 -3.60 27.49 5.60
CA GLU A 173 -3.46 27.97 4.21
C GLU A 173 -3.13 26.81 3.27
N ARG A 174 -4.12 26.33 2.50
CA ARG A 174 -3.92 25.31 1.45
C ARG A 174 -3.33 25.95 0.19
N PRO A 175 -2.26 25.40 -0.42
CA PRO A 175 -1.77 25.87 -1.71
C PRO A 175 -2.58 25.23 -2.83
N SER A 176 -3.00 26.06 -3.78
CA SER A 176 -3.57 25.63 -5.05
C SER A 176 -2.45 25.07 -5.93
N TYR A 177 -2.34 23.75 -6.04
CA TYR A 177 -1.60 23.13 -7.13
C TYR A 177 -2.58 22.43 -8.07
N ILE A 178 -3.22 23.23 -8.91
CA ILE A 178 -3.81 22.80 -10.17
C ILE A 178 -2.86 23.33 -11.25
N GLY A 179 -2.23 22.42 -11.98
CA GLY A 179 -1.39 22.67 -13.15
C GLY A 179 -1.25 21.40 -13.95
#